data_AF-A0A6P2J2N6-F1
#
_entry.id   AF-A0A6P2J2N6-F1
#
_cell.length_a   1.000
_cell.length_b   1.000
_cell.length_c   1.000
_cell.angle_alpha   90.00
_cell.angle_beta   90.00
_cell.angle_gamma   90.00
#
_symmetry.space_group_name_H-M   'P 1'
#
loop_
_entity.id
_entity.type
_entity.pdbx_description
1 polymer ?
#
loop_
_entity_poly.entity_id
_entity_poly.type
_entity_poly.pdbx_seq_one_letter_code
_entity_poly.pdbx_strand_id
1 'polypeptide(L)'
;MSEKKGPYAIAAQQYDLVRVSVVDSPRPHVFHAKVEHIYSAGKGITPDHLGAEIEFFGGPPTWGNVPLAVGERALMFVSARAGLFGEYPWRGHMVLEDIAGGTYARLQIPEMWLRDDLPVEVRAASSPHPTRRNASIVRFSVLERYLSDLIAQAVR
;
A
#
# COMPACT_ATOMS: atom_id res chain seq x y z
N MET A 1 25.20 10.09 -10.21
CA MET A 1 24.09 10.54 -9.34
C MET A 1 23.21 9.31 -9.11
N SER A 2 23.02 8.85 -7.87
CA SER A 2 22.13 7.71 -7.62
C SER A 2 20.72 8.12 -8.03
N GLU A 3 20.08 7.37 -8.93
CA GLU A 3 18.65 7.50 -9.15
C GLU A 3 17.97 7.42 -7.78
N LYS A 4 17.28 8.49 -7.38
CA LYS A 4 16.52 8.48 -6.15
C LYS A 4 15.34 7.54 -6.38
N LYS A 5 15.47 6.31 -5.88
CA LYS A 5 14.41 5.32 -5.94
C LYS A 5 13.29 5.79 -5.01
N GLY A 6 12.11 6.03 -5.56
CA GLY A 6 10.96 6.52 -4.80
C GLY A 6 10.58 5.59 -3.62
N PRO A 7 9.68 6.04 -2.73
CA PRO A 7 9.44 5.41 -1.42
C PRO A 7 8.98 3.94 -1.47
N TYR A 8 8.46 3.48 -2.61
CA TYR A 8 7.92 2.13 -2.80
C TYR A 8 8.79 1.21 -3.66
N ALA A 9 9.93 1.67 -4.17
CA ALA A 9 10.77 0.87 -5.05
C ALA A 9 11.30 -0.40 -4.35
N ILE A 10 11.71 -0.29 -3.08
CA ILE A 10 12.16 -1.45 -2.29
C ILE A 10 11.00 -2.41 -2.00
N ALA A 11 9.83 -1.86 -1.65
CA ALA A 11 8.64 -2.67 -1.40
C ALA A 11 8.22 -3.46 -2.66
N ALA A 12 8.21 -2.83 -3.83
CA ALA A 12 7.88 -3.49 -5.10
C ALA A 12 8.84 -4.65 -5.45
N GLN A 13 10.11 -4.56 -5.04
CA GLN A 13 11.11 -5.61 -5.27
C GLN A 13 10.98 -6.80 -4.31
N GLN A 14 10.56 -6.55 -3.07
CA GLN A 14 10.62 -7.56 -1.99
C GLN A 14 9.26 -8.10 -1.56
N TYR A 15 8.17 -7.40 -1.91
CA TYR A 15 6.81 -7.72 -1.51
C TYR A 15 5.90 -7.81 -2.74
N ASP A 16 4.80 -8.54 -2.58
CA ASP A 16 3.71 -8.55 -3.53
C ASP A 16 2.72 -7.43 -3.22
N LEU A 17 2.17 -6.79 -4.25
CA LEU A 17 1.13 -5.77 -4.08
C LEU A 17 -0.25 -6.39 -4.31
N VAL A 18 -1.12 -6.21 -3.33
CA VAL A 18 -2.53 -6.63 -3.39
C VAL A 18 -3.45 -5.47 -3.04
N ARG A 19 -4.68 -5.52 -3.53
CA ARG A 19 -5.78 -4.74 -2.96
C ARG A 19 -6.59 -5.64 -2.05
N VAL A 20 -6.86 -5.17 -0.84
CA VAL A 20 -7.57 -5.93 0.20
C VAL A 20 -8.68 -5.09 0.84
N SER A 21 -9.68 -5.79 1.39
CA SER A 21 -10.64 -5.23 2.34
C SER A 21 -10.45 -5.93 3.69
N VAL A 22 -10.17 -5.18 4.75
CA VAL A 22 -9.95 -5.71 6.10
C VAL A 22 -11.28 -6.09 6.72
N VAL A 23 -11.42 -7.36 7.10
CA VAL A 23 -12.67 -7.94 7.62
C VAL A 23 -12.65 -8.17 9.13
N ASP A 24 -11.48 -8.44 9.72
CA ASP A 24 -11.35 -8.65 11.15
C ASP A 24 -9.94 -8.28 11.67
N SER A 25 -9.81 -8.11 12.99
CA SER A 25 -8.54 -7.88 13.71
C SER A 25 -8.54 -8.72 14.99
N PRO A 26 -8.41 -10.06 14.89
CA PRO A 26 -8.63 -10.97 16.02
C PRO A 26 -7.65 -10.76 17.18
N ARG A 27 -6.46 -10.22 16.91
CA ARG A 27 -5.41 -9.94 17.91
C ARG A 27 -4.65 -8.66 17.53
N PRO A 28 -3.98 -7.99 18.48
CA PRO A 28 -3.15 -6.84 18.17
C PRO A 28 -2.16 -7.14 17.03
N HIS A 29 -2.13 -6.28 16.01
CA HIS A 29 -1.29 -6.40 14.81
C HIS A 29 -1.61 -7.57 13.88
N VAL A 30 -2.64 -8.37 14.15
CA VAL A 30 -3.08 -9.47 13.30
C VAL A 30 -4.40 -9.08 12.67
N PHE A 31 -4.46 -9.13 11.34
CA PHE A 31 -5.62 -8.76 10.56
C PHE A 31 -6.04 -9.89 9.65
N HIS A 32 -7.34 -10.01 9.47
CA HIS A 32 -7.93 -10.80 8.39
C HIS A 32 -8.40 -9.85 7.30
N ALA A 33 -8.05 -10.14 6.05
CA ALA A 33 -8.50 -9.33 4.93
C ALA A 33 -8.80 -10.18 3.70
N LYS A 34 -9.85 -9.80 2.98
CA LYS A 34 -10.21 -10.39 1.70
C LYS A 34 -9.39 -9.78 0.59
N VAL A 35 -8.72 -10.60 -0.21
CA VAL A 35 -7.96 -10.15 -1.39
C VAL A 35 -8.94 -9.88 -2.53
N GLU A 36 -8.97 -8.63 -2.98
CA GLU A 36 -9.83 -8.18 -4.07
C GLU A 36 -9.12 -8.10 -5.42
N HIS A 37 -7.81 -7.89 -5.38
CA HIS A 37 -6.99 -7.77 -6.58
C HIS A 37 -5.55 -8.16 -6.26
N ILE A 38 -4.88 -8.79 -7.22
CA ILE A 38 -3.46 -9.17 -7.13
C ILE A 38 -2.73 -8.44 -8.26
N TYR A 39 -1.85 -7.49 -7.90
CA TYR A 39 -1.02 -6.77 -8.87
C TYR A 39 0.29 -7.50 -9.16
N SER A 40 0.78 -8.29 -8.19
CA SER A 40 1.95 -9.14 -8.37
C SER A 40 1.85 -10.42 -7.54
N ALA A 41 2.56 -11.45 -7.97
CA ALA A 41 2.64 -12.74 -7.30
C ALA A 41 4.09 -13.26 -7.28
N GLY A 42 4.39 -14.17 -6.35
CA GLY A 42 5.67 -14.89 -6.28
C GLY A 42 6.52 -14.59 -5.04
N LYS A 43 6.09 -13.71 -4.15
CA LYS A 43 6.76 -13.39 -2.86
C LYS A 43 5.93 -13.80 -1.65
N GLY A 44 4.92 -14.64 -1.90
CA GLY A 44 4.00 -15.19 -0.92
C GLY A 44 2.58 -15.24 -1.44
N ILE A 45 2.18 -14.26 -2.28
CA ILE A 45 0.88 -14.27 -2.92
C ILE A 45 0.93 -15.14 -4.17
N THR A 46 -0.11 -15.95 -4.34
CA THR A 46 -0.35 -16.83 -5.48
C THR A 46 -1.78 -16.61 -6.01
N PRO A 47 -2.08 -16.96 -7.27
CA PRO A 47 -3.37 -16.62 -7.91
C PRO A 47 -4.62 -17.14 -7.19
N ASP A 48 -4.52 -18.25 -6.47
CA ASP A 48 -5.58 -18.85 -5.63
C ASP A 48 -5.98 -17.99 -4.42
N HIS A 49 -5.16 -17.02 -4.02
CA HIS A 49 -5.54 -16.07 -3.00
C HIS A 49 -6.57 -15.05 -3.48
N LEU A 50 -6.83 -14.91 -4.78
CA LEU A 50 -7.81 -13.96 -5.28
C LEU A 50 -9.22 -14.32 -4.78
N GLY A 51 -9.84 -13.39 -4.06
CA GLY A 51 -11.16 -13.59 -3.44
C GLY A 51 -11.11 -14.34 -2.11
N ALA A 52 -9.97 -14.91 -1.73
CA ALA A 52 -9.76 -15.58 -0.45
C ALA A 52 -9.49 -14.57 0.67
N GLU A 53 -9.68 -15.03 1.91
CA GLU A 53 -9.29 -14.31 3.11
C GLU A 53 -7.89 -14.75 3.54
N ILE A 54 -7.05 -13.79 3.88
CA ILE A 54 -5.69 -14.02 4.38
C ILE A 54 -5.55 -13.42 5.78
N GLU A 55 -4.84 -14.14 6.65
CA GLU A 55 -4.32 -13.59 7.91
C GLU A 55 -2.93 -13.00 7.66
N PHE A 56 -2.71 -11.75 8.09
CA PHE A 56 -1.40 -11.12 8.01
C PHE A 56 -1.06 -10.32 9.26
N PHE A 57 0.24 -10.18 9.51
CA PHE A 57 0.79 -9.29 10.53
C PHE A 57 1.00 -7.89 9.92
N GLY A 58 0.35 -6.88 10.49
CA GLY A 58 0.55 -5.49 10.13
C GLY A 58 1.92 -4.97 10.54
N GLY A 59 2.37 -3.89 9.91
CA GLY A 59 3.61 -3.21 10.29
C GLY A 59 3.59 -2.78 11.76
N PRO A 60 4.76 -2.72 12.43
CA PRO A 60 4.83 -2.35 13.84
C PRO A 60 4.22 -0.95 14.07
N PRO A 61 3.48 -0.73 15.17
CA PRO A 61 2.85 0.55 15.49
C PRO A 61 3.91 1.53 16.04
N THR A 62 4.86 1.94 15.21
CA THR A 62 5.88 2.92 15.55
C THR A 62 5.43 4.33 15.20
N TRP A 63 6.17 5.34 15.66
CA TRP A 63 5.78 6.75 15.53
C TRP A 63 5.60 7.15 14.06
N GLY A 64 4.35 7.33 13.62
CA GLY A 64 3.99 7.67 12.23
C GLY A 64 3.53 6.50 11.36
N ASN A 65 3.55 5.26 11.85
CA ASN A 65 2.94 4.11 11.18
C ASN A 65 1.55 3.84 11.79
N VAL A 66 0.50 4.09 11.02
CA VAL A 66 -0.89 3.91 11.47
C VAL A 66 -1.35 2.54 10.97
N PRO A 67 -1.82 1.63 11.83
CA PRO A 67 -2.33 0.33 11.40
C PRO A 67 -3.61 0.48 10.57
N LEU A 68 -3.88 -0.53 9.73
CA LEU A 68 -5.18 -0.68 9.10
C LEU A 68 -6.27 -0.90 10.15
N ALA A 69 -7.51 -0.52 9.80
CA ALA A 69 -8.69 -0.76 10.61
C ALA A 69 -9.68 -1.68 9.89
N VAL A 70 -10.51 -2.40 10.67
CA VAL A 70 -11.61 -3.20 10.14
C VAL A 70 -12.55 -2.33 9.32
N GLY A 71 -12.93 -2.81 8.14
CA GLY A 71 -13.74 -2.06 7.17
C GLY A 71 -12.94 -1.16 6.24
N GLU A 72 -11.63 -0.95 6.47
CA GLU A 72 -10.79 -0.24 5.51
C GLU A 72 -10.46 -1.11 4.30
N ARG A 73 -10.43 -0.46 3.14
CA ARG A 73 -9.93 -1.02 1.89
C ARG A 73 -8.57 -0.41 1.60
N ALA A 74 -7.60 -1.19 1.17
CA ALA A 74 -6.24 -0.68 0.98
C ALA A 74 -5.48 -1.38 -0.15
N LEU A 75 -4.55 -0.66 -0.75
CA LEU A 75 -3.39 -1.27 -1.41
C LEU A 75 -2.39 -1.67 -0.34
N MET A 76 -1.82 -2.87 -0.41
CA MET A 76 -0.93 -3.41 0.61
C MET A 76 0.23 -4.20 -0.01
N PHE A 77 1.45 -3.87 0.40
CA PHE A 77 2.63 -4.66 0.13
C PHE A 77 2.76 -5.77 1.18
N VAL A 78 2.71 -7.02 0.73
CA VAL A 78 2.68 -8.23 1.57
C VAL A 78 3.67 -9.26 1.06
N SER A 79 4.32 -9.99 1.96
CA SER A 79 5.14 -11.17 1.61
C SER A 79 4.87 -12.29 2.60
N ALA A 80 5.15 -13.53 2.21
CA ALA A 80 5.07 -14.67 3.09
C ALA A 80 6.47 -15.10 3.54
N ARG A 81 6.64 -15.35 4.84
CA ARG A 81 7.84 -16.00 5.40
C ARG A 81 7.40 -17.08 6.36
N ALA A 82 7.92 -18.30 6.16
CA ALA A 82 7.54 -19.47 6.96
C ALA A 82 6.01 -19.69 7.06
N GLY A 83 5.28 -19.45 5.96
CA GLY A 83 3.82 -19.61 5.90
C GLY A 83 3.01 -18.48 6.53
N LEU A 84 3.64 -17.42 7.04
CA LEU A 84 2.97 -16.27 7.64
C LEU A 84 3.09 -15.05 6.74
N PHE A 85 1.96 -14.40 6.46
CA PHE A 85 1.95 -13.14 5.72
C PHE A 85 2.33 -11.96 6.62
N GLY A 86 3.23 -11.12 6.13
CA GLY A 86 3.64 -9.89 6.79
C GLY A 86 3.57 -8.70 5.84
N GLU A 87 3.01 -7.60 6.34
CA GLU A 87 3.03 -6.30 5.67
C GLU A 87 4.47 -5.77 5.58
N TYR A 88 4.76 -4.97 4.55
CA TYR A 88 5.97 -4.15 4.54
C TYR A 88 6.00 -3.24 5.79
N PRO A 89 7.09 -3.25 6.59
CA PRO A 89 7.06 -2.76 7.97
C PRO A 89 6.91 -1.24 8.13
N TRP A 90 7.07 -0.46 7.06
CA TRP A 90 6.97 1.00 7.13
C TRP A 90 6.13 1.55 6.00
N ARG A 91 4.90 2.02 6.32
CA ARG A 91 3.96 2.56 5.33
C ARG A 91 3.65 1.53 4.22
N GLY A 92 3.49 0.27 4.61
CA GLY A 92 3.29 -0.85 3.69
C GLY A 92 1.94 -0.87 3.01
N HIS A 93 0.97 -0.11 3.52
CA HIS A 93 -0.34 0.05 2.91
C HIS A 93 -0.69 1.50 2.59
N MET A 94 -1.65 1.65 1.68
CA MET A 94 -2.30 2.89 1.31
C MET A 94 -3.81 2.69 1.36
N VAL A 95 -4.49 3.35 2.29
CA VAL A 95 -5.95 3.21 2.47
C VAL A 95 -6.68 3.92 1.32
N LEU A 96 -7.67 3.25 0.74
CA LEU A 96 -8.52 3.81 -0.31
C LEU A 96 -9.72 4.51 0.34
N GLU A 97 -9.90 5.79 0.01
CA GLU A 97 -10.93 6.66 0.57
C GLU A 97 -11.66 7.39 -0.56
N ASP A 98 -12.99 7.48 -0.44
CA ASP A 98 -13.80 8.30 -1.33
C ASP A 98 -13.89 9.72 -0.77
N ILE A 99 -13.35 10.69 -1.51
CA ILE A 99 -13.25 12.09 -1.11
C ILE A 99 -13.78 12.95 -2.26
N ALA A 100 -14.78 13.78 -1.98
CA ALA A 100 -15.38 14.71 -2.95
C ALA A 100 -15.74 14.04 -4.31
N GLY A 101 -16.27 12.82 -4.28
CA GLY A 101 -16.70 12.08 -5.47
C GLY A 101 -15.59 11.38 -6.27
N GLY A 102 -14.36 11.33 -5.75
CA GLY A 102 -13.27 10.54 -6.34
C GLY A 102 -12.64 9.58 -5.33
N THR A 103 -12.03 8.51 -5.82
CA THR A 103 -11.28 7.56 -4.99
C THR A 103 -9.81 7.95 -4.93
N TYR A 104 -9.29 8.05 -3.72
CA TYR A 104 -7.91 8.44 -3.43
C TYR A 104 -7.25 7.40 -2.54
N ALA A 105 -5.94 7.24 -2.69
CA ALA A 105 -5.12 6.53 -1.75
C ALA A 105 -4.57 7.53 -0.72
N ARG A 106 -4.75 7.25 0.56
CA ARG A 106 -4.12 7.96 1.67
C ARG A 106 -2.74 7.37 1.95
N LEU A 107 -1.73 8.23 2.00
CA LEU A 107 -0.36 7.89 2.34
C LEU A 107 0.02 8.63 3.62
N GLN A 108 0.63 7.92 4.57
CA GLN A 108 1.20 8.51 5.79
C GLN A 108 2.54 9.23 5.50
N ILE A 109 2.60 9.94 4.38
CA ILE A 109 3.72 10.74 3.89
C ILE A 109 3.16 12.14 3.66
N PRO A 110 3.53 13.15 4.47
CA PRO A 110 3.13 14.52 4.18
C PRO A 110 3.84 15.03 2.91
N GLU A 111 3.27 16.06 2.29
CA GLU A 111 3.94 16.84 1.23
C GLU A 111 4.42 16.02 0.03
N MET A 112 3.65 14.99 -0.36
CA MET A 112 3.97 14.13 -1.51
C MET A 112 4.19 14.92 -2.81
N TRP A 113 3.52 16.06 -2.97
CA TRP A 113 3.66 16.95 -4.13
C TRP A 113 5.02 17.67 -4.20
N LEU A 114 5.79 17.76 -3.10
CA LEU A 114 7.10 18.41 -3.06
C LEU A 114 8.27 17.44 -3.22
N ARG A 115 8.02 16.13 -3.21
CA ARG A 115 9.09 15.13 -3.29
C ARG A 115 9.77 15.16 -4.65
N ASP A 116 11.09 15.01 -4.73
CA ASP A 116 11.82 14.97 -6.00
C ASP A 116 12.10 13.54 -6.50
N ASP A 117 11.85 12.54 -5.66
CA ASP A 117 12.00 11.12 -5.94
C ASP A 117 10.71 10.44 -6.46
N LEU A 118 9.72 11.24 -6.85
CA LEU A 118 8.45 10.78 -7.41
C LEU A 118 8.23 11.30 -8.84
N PRO A 119 7.58 10.50 -9.70
CA PRO A 119 7.18 10.96 -11.04
C PRO A 119 6.30 12.22 -10.98
N VAL A 120 6.42 13.07 -11.99
CA VAL A 120 5.68 14.35 -12.08
C VAL A 120 4.17 14.13 -11.95
N GLU A 121 3.65 13.07 -12.55
CA GLU A 121 2.23 12.72 -12.56
C GLU A 121 1.71 12.37 -11.17
N VAL A 122 2.50 11.62 -10.40
CA VAL A 122 2.15 11.25 -9.02
C VAL A 122 2.10 12.51 -8.16
N ARG A 123 3.09 13.40 -8.30
CA ARG A 123 3.15 14.66 -7.55
C ARG A 123 2.00 15.59 -7.89
N ALA A 124 1.69 15.75 -9.18
CA ALA A 124 0.57 16.55 -9.65
C ALA A 124 -0.79 16.00 -9.20
N ALA A 125 -0.90 14.69 -9.01
CA ALA A 125 -2.08 14.01 -8.49
C ALA A 125 -2.13 13.92 -6.96
N SER A 126 -1.14 14.49 -6.26
CA SER A 126 -1.05 14.50 -4.81
C SER A 126 -1.58 15.80 -4.22
N SER A 127 -2.21 15.73 -3.05
CA SER A 127 -2.61 16.90 -2.27
C SER A 127 -2.59 16.60 -0.76
N PRO A 128 -2.67 17.61 0.12
CA PRO A 128 -2.88 17.37 1.54
C PRO A 128 -4.15 16.57 1.79
N HIS A 129 -4.14 15.68 2.78
CA HIS A 129 -5.36 15.04 3.24
C HIS A 129 -6.27 16.06 3.95
N PRO A 130 -7.58 16.12 3.67
CA PRO A 130 -8.47 17.18 4.18
C PRO A 130 -8.57 17.24 5.71
N THR A 131 -8.53 16.09 6.39
CA THR A 131 -8.69 16.02 7.86
C THR A 131 -7.48 15.47 8.62
N ARG A 132 -6.39 15.06 7.93
CA ARG A 132 -5.24 14.39 8.56
C ARG A 132 -3.96 15.12 8.20
N ARG A 133 -3.45 15.94 9.13
CA ARG A 133 -2.31 16.84 8.88
C ARG A 133 -1.01 16.12 8.45
N ASN A 134 -0.81 14.89 8.86
CA ASN A 134 0.42 14.12 8.59
C ASN A 134 0.30 13.18 7.39
N ALA A 135 -0.73 13.35 6.56
CA ALA A 135 -1.00 12.48 5.41
C ALA A 135 -1.22 13.28 4.13
N SER A 136 -0.84 12.67 3.02
CA SER A 136 -1.23 13.12 1.68
C SER A 136 -2.27 12.16 1.12
N ILE A 137 -3.04 12.64 0.16
CA ILE A 137 -3.88 11.81 -0.70
C ILE A 137 -3.35 11.87 -2.13
N VAL A 138 -3.45 10.76 -2.85
CA VAL A 138 -3.09 10.65 -4.27
C VAL A 138 -4.26 10.03 -5.01
N ARG A 139 -4.63 10.57 -6.17
CA ARG A 139 -5.69 9.98 -7.00
C ARG A 139 -5.38 8.51 -7.26
N PHE A 140 -6.32 7.62 -6.93
CA PHE A 140 -6.08 6.18 -6.92
C PHE A 140 -5.59 5.67 -8.29
N SER A 141 -6.23 6.06 -9.39
CA SER A 141 -5.85 5.62 -10.73
C SER A 141 -4.43 6.02 -11.14
N VAL A 142 -3.90 7.13 -10.61
CA VAL A 142 -2.52 7.57 -10.89
C VAL A 142 -1.54 6.76 -10.06
N LEU A 143 -1.84 6.54 -8.78
CA LEU A 143 -1.00 5.75 -7.89
C LEU A 143 -0.96 4.28 -8.31
N GLU A 144 -2.12 3.71 -8.66
CA GLU A 144 -2.26 2.32 -9.11
C GLU A 144 -1.38 2.04 -10.33
N ARG A 145 -1.40 2.93 -11.33
CA ARG A 145 -0.53 2.83 -12.51
C ARG A 145 0.95 2.89 -12.11
N TYR A 146 1.34 3.90 -11.31
CA TYR A 146 2.72 4.05 -10.85
C TYR A 146 3.25 2.80 -10.14
N LEU A 147 2.47 2.23 -9.23
CA LEU A 147 2.87 1.02 -8.50
C LEU A 147 2.94 -0.21 -9.42
N SER A 148 2.01 -0.32 -10.37
CA SER A 148 2.04 -1.40 -11.38
C SER A 148 3.29 -1.30 -12.26
N ASP A 149 3.67 -0.10 -12.69
CA ASP A 149 4.89 0.15 -13.46
C ASP A 149 6.15 -0.20 -12.65
N LEU A 150 6.20 0.18 -11.37
CA LEU A 150 7.30 -0.19 -10.47
C LEU A 150 7.46 -1.70 -10.31
N ILE A 151 6.34 -2.41 -10.16
CA ILE A 151 6.33 -3.88 -10.07
C ILE A 151 6.86 -4.49 -11.36
N ALA A 152 6.38 -4.02 -12.52
CA ALA A 152 6.81 -4.54 -13.81
C ALA A 152 8.31 -4.32 -14.06
N GLN A 153 8.88 -3.24 -13.53
CA GLN A 153 10.32 -2.98 -13.57
C GLN A 153 11.11 -3.86 -12.61
N ALA A 154 10.55 -4.23 -11.46
CA ALA A 154 11.21 -5.05 -10.45
C ALA A 154 11.32 -6.54 -10.81
N VAL A 155 10.51 -7.01 -11.76
CA VAL A 155 10.51 -8.40 -12.25
C VAL A 155 11.50 -8.63 -13.40
N ARG A 156 12.04 -7.55 -13.99
CA ARG A 156 13.07 -7.61 -15.05
C ARG A 156 14.47 -7.78 -14.46
#